data_AF-A0A2V8QZG0-F1
#
_entry.id   AF-A0A2V8QZG0-F1
#
_cell.length_a   1.000
_cell.length_b   1.000
_cell.length_c   1.000
_cell.angle_alpha   90.00
_cell.angle_beta   90.00
_cell.angle_gamma   90.00
#
_symmetry.space_group_name_H-M   'P 1'
#
loop_
_entity.id
_entity.type
_entity.pdbx_description
1 polymer ?
#
loop_
_entity_poly.entity_id
_entity_poly.type
_entity_poly.pdbx_seq_one_letter_code
_entity_poly.pdbx_strand_id
1 'polypeptide(L)' 'MLDAMVTHHPDLTRFEVDRVDATITPEEFAVKYYLPQIPVVVSGLARHWPAVRLWSPDYL' A
#
# COMPACT_ATOMS: atom_id res chain seq x y z
N MET A 1 -10.76 -7.59 -19.80
CA MET A 1 -9.32 -7.76 -19.54
C MET A 1 -8.86 -7.03 -18.26
N LEU A 2 -9.79 -6.59 -17.38
CA LEU A 2 -9.50 -6.07 -16.03
C LEU A 2 -9.80 -7.11 -14.91
N ASP A 3 -10.55 -8.17 -15.21
CA ASP A 3 -11.03 -9.15 -14.20
C ASP A 3 -9.97 -10.10 -13.64
N ALA A 4 -8.74 -10.07 -14.16
CA ALA A 4 -7.74 -11.10 -13.85
C ALA A 4 -6.88 -10.79 -12.61
N MET A 5 -6.81 -9.53 -12.15
CA MET A 5 -5.83 -9.13 -11.12
C MET A 5 -6.43 -8.82 -9.74
N VAL A 6 -7.75 -8.75 -9.66
CA VAL A 6 -8.48 -8.89 -8.40
C VAL A 6 -9.39 -10.09 -8.62
N THR A 7 -8.90 -11.29 -8.31
CA THR A 7 -9.77 -12.46 -8.23
C THR A 7 -10.76 -12.17 -7.12
N HIS A 8 -11.93 -11.63 -7.49
CA HIS A 8 -13.05 -11.42 -6.59
C HIS A 8 -13.54 -12.81 -6.22
N HIS A 9 -12.91 -13.42 -5.22
CA HIS A 9 -13.41 -14.64 -4.63
C HIS A 9 -14.66 -14.23 -3.85
N PRO A 10 -15.86 -14.64 -4.29
CA PRO A 10 -17.11 -14.23 -3.66
C PRO A 10 -17.21 -14.69 -2.20
N ASP A 11 -16.33 -15.59 -1.77
CA ASP A 11 -16.27 -16.18 -0.44
C ASP A 11 -15.18 -15.57 0.46
N LEU A 12 -14.38 -14.62 -0.07
CA LEU A 12 -13.29 -13.98 0.67
C LEU A 12 -13.70 -12.56 1.09
N THR A 13 -13.96 -12.38 2.39
CA THR A 13 -14.08 -11.04 3.01
C THR A 13 -12.73 -10.31 3.13
N ARG A 14 -11.64 -10.95 2.71
CA ARG A 14 -10.27 -10.44 2.81
C ARG A 14 -9.42 -10.95 1.64
N PHE A 15 -8.60 -10.07 1.09
CA PHE A 15 -7.54 -10.43 0.15
C PHE A 15 -6.17 -10.15 0.78
N GLU A 16 -5.16 -10.91 0.36
CA GLU A 16 -3.78 -10.66 0.75
C GLU A 16 -3.23 -9.46 -0.04
N VAL A 17 -2.54 -8.56 0.67
CA VAL A 17 -1.94 -7.34 0.10
C VAL A 17 -0.44 -7.43 0.23
N ASP A 18 0.24 -7.23 -0.89
CA ASP A 18 1.70 -7.23 -0.91
C ASP A 18 2.27 -6.07 -0.06
N ARG A 19 3.45 -6.30 0.51
CA ARG A 19 4.14 -5.33 1.38
C ARG A 19 5.57 -5.15 0.90
N VAL A 20 5.93 -3.89 0.62
CA VAL A 20 7.29 -3.52 0.16
C VAL A 20 7.92 -2.50 1.10
N ASP A 21 9.24 -2.38 1.08
CA ASP A 21 9.96 -1.32 1.80
C ASP A 21 9.93 0.01 1.01
N ALA A 22 10.10 1.13 1.71
CA ALA A 22 10.17 2.47 1.14
C ALA A 22 11.38 2.68 0.21
N THR A 23 12.34 1.76 0.16
CA THR A 23 13.40 1.77 -0.86
C THR A 23 12.91 1.42 -2.27
N ILE A 24 11.62 1.06 -2.45
CA ILE A 24 11.04 0.84 -3.78
C ILE A 24 11.20 2.09 -4.67
N THR A 25 11.60 1.87 -5.93
CA THR A 25 11.77 2.95 -6.89
C THR A 25 10.42 3.41 -7.47
N PRO A 26 10.29 4.67 -7.92
CA PRO A 26 9.10 5.13 -8.62
C PRO A 26 8.72 4.28 -9.83
N GLU A 27 9.72 3.83 -10.61
CA GLU A 27 9.53 3.00 -11.80
C GLU A 27 8.99 1.62 -11.43
N GLU A 28 9.58 0.99 -10.41
CA GLU A 28 9.13 -0.31 -9.92
C GLU A 28 7.71 -0.23 -9.34
N PHE A 29 7.42 0.81 -8.56
CA PHE A 29 6.08 1.06 -8.05
C PHE A 29 5.06 1.29 -9.17
N ALA A 30 5.44 2.08 -10.19
CA ALA A 30 4.58 2.40 -11.31
C ALA A 30 4.16 1.15 -12.09
N VAL A 31 5.14 0.31 -12.44
CA VAL A 31 4.93 -0.90 -13.25
C VAL A 31 4.22 -1.99 -12.47
N LYS A 32 4.58 -2.21 -11.20
CA LYS A 32 4.06 -3.34 -10.41
C LYS A 32 2.70 -3.08 -9.75
N TYR A 33 2.41 -1.83 -9.38
CA TYR A 33 1.23 -1.53 -8.54
C TYR A 33 0.34 -0.44 -9.13
N TYR A 34 0.90 0.71 -9.51
CA TYR A 34 0.09 1.87 -9.93
C TYR A 34 -0.64 1.63 -11.26
N LEU A 35 0.08 1.32 -12.34
CA LEU A 35 -0.49 1.07 -13.66
C LEU A 35 -1.46 -0.12 -13.68
N PRO A 36 -1.17 -1.27 -13.06
CA PRO A 36 -2.10 -2.39 -13.02
C PRO A 36 -3.20 -2.24 -11.95
N GLN A 37 -3.22 -1.13 -11.20
CA GLN A 37 -4.20 -0.84 -10.13
C GLN A 37 -4.26 -1.91 -9.03
N ILE A 38 -3.10 -2.43 -8.63
CA ILE A 38 -2.98 -3.45 -7.58
C ILE A 38 -2.67 -2.75 -6.25
N PRO A 39 -3.43 -3.02 -5.17
CA PRO A 39 -3.15 -2.45 -3.86
C PRO A 39 -1.83 -2.96 -3.29
N VAL A 40 -1.11 -2.09 -2.59
CA VAL A 40 0.17 -2.40 -1.94
C VAL A 40 0.32 -1.59 -0.65
N VAL A 41 0.99 -2.17 0.35
CA VAL A 41 1.41 -1.45 1.56
C VAL A 41 2.90 -1.12 1.46
N VAL A 42 3.24 0.16 1.46
CA VAL A 42 4.65 0.62 1.47
C VAL A 42 5.08 0.91 2.91
N SER A 43 5.96 0.06 3.45
CA SER A 43 6.46 0.15 4.81
C SER A 43 7.59 1.16 4.91
N GLY A 44 7.57 2.00 5.94
CA GLY A 44 8.69 2.87 6.27
C GLY A 44 8.71 4.25 5.62
N LEU A 45 7.83 4.51 4.65
CA LEU A 45 7.82 5.75 3.86
C LEU A 45 7.64 7.00 4.74
N ALA A 46 6.70 6.94 5.68
CA ALA A 46 6.33 8.07 6.54
C ALA A 46 7.09 8.13 7.88
N ARG A 47 8.12 7.29 8.12
CA ARG A 47 8.81 7.21 9.44
C ARG A 47 9.36 8.54 9.94
N HIS A 48 9.72 9.44 9.02
CA HIS A 48 10.32 10.73 9.33
C HIS A 48 9.28 11.85 9.51
N TRP A 49 7.99 11.60 9.24
CA TRP A 49 6.95 12.61 9.35
C TRP A 49 6.77 13.06 10.81
N PRO A 50 6.64 14.37 11.09
CA PRO A 50 6.42 14.86 12.45
C PRO A 50 5.20 14.23 13.12
N ALA A 51 4.16 13.92 12.34
CA ALA A 51 2.93 13.27 12.79
C ALA A 51 3.18 11.97 13.59
N VAL A 52 4.21 11.20 13.22
CA VAL A 52 4.59 9.96 13.92
C VAL A 52 4.94 10.22 15.40
N ARG A 53 5.45 11.41 15.72
CA ARG A 53 5.82 11.81 17.09
C ARG A 53 4.80 12.75 17.75
N LEU A 54 4.08 13.53 16.96
CA LEU A 54 3.22 14.60 17.46
C LEU A 54 1.79 14.15 17.70
N TRP A 55 1.23 13.29 16.84
CA TRP A 55 -0.19 12.94 16.92
C TRP A 55 -0.43 12.01 18.10
N SER A 56 -1.01 12.59 19.15
CA SER A 56 -1.50 11.92 20.34
C SER A 56 -2.86 12.52 20.70
N PRO A 57 -3.70 11.83 21.49
CA PRO A 57 -4.96 12.39 21.95
C PRO A 57 -4.82 13.74 22.68
N ASP A 58 -3.69 13.99 23.34
CA ASP A 58 -3.43 15.26 24.05
C ASP A 58 -3.01 16.40 23.10
N TYR A 59 -2.54 16.06 21.89
CA TYR A 59 -2.07 17.02 20.89
C TYR A 59 -3.17 17.45 19.92
N LEU A 60 -4.15 16.57 19.64
CA LEU A 60 -5.26 16.79 18.69
C LEU A 60 -6.47 17.45 19.38
#